data_AF-A0A925H639-F1
#
_entry.id   AF-A0A925H639-F1
#
_cell.length_a   1.000
_cell.length_b   1.000
_cell.length_c   1.000
_cell.angle_alpha   90.00
_cell.angle_beta   90.00
_cell.angle_gamma   90.00
#
_symmetry.space_group_name_H-M   'P 1'
#
loop_
_entity.id
_entity.type
_entity.pdbx_description
1 polymer ?
#
loop_
_entity_poly.entity_id
_entity_poly.type
_entity_poly.pdbx_seq_one_letter_code
_entity_poly.pdbx_strand_id
1 'polypeptide(L)'
;MERKVASDYPQELLDLFHEYQHGDINRRTFLDRAVKFAVGGLTVAAIFEGLKPNYAWAQQVPPGDKRIKVGYEVVQSPAGNGSIKGYLARPAKGKKLPVVLVIHENRGLNPYIEDVARRLALGKFIACAPDGLTSVGGYPGRDEKGAAAFRTVDGKKMTEDFVAAAKWLKARRDSTGKLGAVGFCFGGGMVNQLAVR
;
A
#
# COMPACT_ATOMS: atom_id res chain seq x y z
N MET A 1 8.81 24.89 4.03
CA MET A 1 7.54 25.26 3.34
C MET A 1 6.46 24.44 4.00
N GLU A 2 5.42 25.09 4.52
CA GLU A 2 4.32 24.41 5.21
C GLU A 2 3.50 23.61 4.20
N ARG A 3 3.10 22.38 4.54
CA ARG A 3 2.31 21.54 3.64
C ARG A 3 0.89 22.10 3.58
N LYS A 4 0.43 22.41 2.37
CA LYS A 4 -0.97 22.79 2.13
C LYS A 4 -1.93 21.66 2.50
N VAL A 5 -3.03 22.01 3.13
CA VAL A 5 -4.17 21.13 3.38
C VAL A 5 -5.17 21.19 2.23
N ALA A 6 -6.09 20.24 2.16
CA ALA A 6 -7.06 20.18 1.06
C ALA A 6 -7.86 21.48 0.90
N SER A 7 -8.23 22.13 2.00
CA SER A 7 -8.93 23.42 2.00
C SER A 7 -8.14 24.59 1.40
N ASP A 8 -6.83 24.45 1.20
CA ASP A 8 -5.98 25.47 0.58
C ASP A 8 -6.00 25.41 -0.95
N TYR A 9 -6.68 24.41 -1.53
CA TYR A 9 -6.81 24.22 -2.97
C TYR A 9 -8.24 24.53 -3.45
N PRO A 10 -8.41 25.09 -4.66
CA PRO A 10 -9.72 25.20 -5.28
C PRO A 10 -10.37 23.82 -5.42
N GLN A 11 -11.66 23.70 -5.08
CA GLN A 11 -12.38 22.42 -5.16
C GLN A 11 -12.32 21.81 -6.57
N GLU A 12 -12.49 22.64 -7.60
CA GLU A 12 -12.42 22.17 -8.99
C GLU A 12 -11.06 21.56 -9.37
N LEU A 13 -9.97 22.02 -8.75
CA LEU A 13 -8.65 21.42 -8.94
C LEU A 13 -8.55 20.07 -8.22
N LEU A 14 -9.16 19.93 -7.04
CA LEU A 14 -9.23 18.65 -6.32
C LEU A 14 -10.06 17.63 -7.09
N ASP A 15 -11.19 18.04 -7.66
CA ASP A 15 -12.05 17.19 -8.49
C ASP A 15 -11.31 16.73 -9.76
N LEU A 16 -10.59 17.65 -10.41
CA LEU A 16 -9.74 17.32 -11.56
C LEU A 16 -8.64 16.31 -11.19
N PHE A 17 -8.03 16.45 -10.01
CA PHE A 17 -7.03 15.51 -9.52
C PHE A 17 -7.62 14.16 -9.14
N HIS A 18 -8.86 14.14 -8.63
CA HIS A 18 -9.63 12.91 -8.37
C HIS A 18 -9.81 12.12 -9.67
N GLU A 19 -10.34 12.74 -10.73
CA GLU A 19 -10.51 12.09 -12.05
C GLU A 19 -9.18 11.47 -12.54
N TYR A 20 -8.08 12.19 -12.36
CA TYR A 20 -6.75 11.69 -12.72
C TYR A 20 -6.30 10.50 -11.87
N GLN A 21 -6.48 10.56 -10.55
CA GLN A 21 -6.04 9.52 -9.62
C GLN A 21 -6.81 8.19 -9.83
N HIS A 22 -8.08 8.30 -10.22
CA HIS A 22 -8.94 7.16 -10.54
C HIS A 22 -8.75 6.65 -11.99
N GLY A 23 -8.07 7.44 -12.84
CA GLY A 23 -7.72 7.07 -14.20
C GLY A 23 -8.81 7.39 -15.23
N ASP A 24 -9.79 8.20 -14.86
CA ASP A 24 -10.84 8.71 -15.75
C ASP A 24 -10.25 9.65 -16.81
N ILE A 25 -9.19 10.37 -16.44
CA ILE A 25 -8.36 11.16 -17.36
C ILE A 25 -6.90 10.77 -17.26
N ASN A 26 -6.17 10.89 -18.37
CA ASN A 26 -4.74 10.64 -18.38
C ASN A 26 -3.95 11.86 -17.85
N ARG A 27 -2.66 11.66 -17.59
CA ARG A 27 -1.76 12.71 -17.06
C ARG A 27 -1.72 13.95 -17.95
N ARG A 28 -1.74 13.80 -19.27
CA ARG A 28 -1.70 14.93 -20.20
C ARG A 28 -2.97 15.77 -20.07
N THR A 29 -4.13 15.13 -20.08
CA THR A 29 -5.44 15.79 -19.88
C THR A 29 -5.50 16.51 -18.53
N PHE A 30 -4.98 15.92 -17.46
CA PHE A 30 -4.86 16.58 -16.16
C PHE A 30 -4.02 17.86 -16.25
N LEU A 31 -2.80 17.76 -16.79
CA LEU A 31 -1.87 18.90 -16.88
C LEU A 31 -2.45 20.03 -17.74
N ASP A 32 -3.07 19.69 -18.87
CA ASP A 32 -3.69 20.66 -19.78
C ASP A 32 -4.85 21.41 -19.10
N ARG A 33 -5.72 20.69 -18.36
CA ARG A 33 -6.85 21.31 -17.62
C ARG A 33 -6.40 22.06 -16.37
N ALA A 34 -5.26 21.68 -15.77
CA ALA A 34 -4.74 22.32 -14.57
C ALA A 34 -4.05 23.67 -14.84
N VAL A 35 -3.78 24.03 -16.10
CA VAL A 35 -3.14 25.31 -16.50
C VAL A 35 -3.87 26.52 -15.91
N LYS A 36 -5.20 26.51 -15.86
CA LYS A 36 -5.98 27.64 -15.32
C LYS A 36 -5.74 27.93 -13.84
N PHE A 37 -5.19 26.98 -13.09
CA PHE A 37 -4.85 27.14 -11.67
C PHE A 37 -3.39 27.58 -11.46
N ALA A 38 -2.58 27.64 -12.52
CA ALA A 38 -1.18 28.06 -12.51
C ALA A 38 -1.04 29.60 -12.46
N VAL A 39 -1.59 30.21 -11.43
CA VAL A 39 -1.58 31.67 -11.21
C VAL A 39 -0.44 32.10 -10.28
N GLY A 40 0.01 33.36 -10.39
CA GLY A 40 0.96 33.96 -9.43
C GLY A 40 2.34 33.32 -9.40
N GLY A 41 2.83 32.81 -10.54
CA GLY A 41 4.15 32.16 -10.64
C GLY A 41 4.17 30.67 -10.24
N LEU A 42 3.02 30.09 -9.88
CA LEU A 42 2.89 28.67 -9.63
C LEU A 42 2.85 27.90 -10.95
N THR A 43 3.67 26.85 -11.11
CA THR A 43 3.64 26.00 -12.31
C THR A 43 2.66 24.85 -12.15
N VAL A 44 2.15 24.31 -13.26
CA VAL A 44 1.32 23.09 -13.25
C VAL A 44 2.06 21.91 -12.61
N ALA A 45 3.38 21.82 -12.82
CA ALA A 45 4.22 20.81 -12.16
C ALA A 45 4.24 20.98 -10.63
N ALA A 46 4.35 22.20 -10.13
CA ALA A 46 4.29 22.48 -8.70
C ALA A 46 2.90 22.17 -8.10
N ILE A 47 1.83 22.46 -8.83
CA ILE A 47 0.46 22.05 -8.46
C ILE A 47 0.37 20.54 -8.34
N PHE A 48 0.80 19.82 -9.38
CA PHE A 48 0.76 18.37 -9.44
C PHE A 48 1.54 17.72 -8.31
N GLU A 49 2.76 18.18 -8.04
CA GLU A 49 3.58 17.66 -6.94
C GLU A 49 2.99 18.00 -5.56
N GLY A 50 2.31 19.14 -5.41
CA GLY A 50 1.60 19.49 -4.18
C GLY A 50 0.39 18.61 -3.88
N LEU A 51 -0.30 18.12 -4.90
CA LEU A 51 -1.50 17.28 -4.77
C LEU A 51 -1.17 15.78 -4.58
N LYS A 52 -0.01 15.33 -5.03
CA LYS A 52 0.37 13.92 -4.96
C LYS A 52 0.70 13.46 -3.54
N PRO A 53 0.48 12.16 -3.25
CA PRO A 53 0.97 11.56 -2.01
C PRO A 53 2.48 11.75 -1.86
N ASN A 54 2.89 12.32 -0.73
CA ASN A 54 4.28 12.32 -0.30
C ASN A 54 4.42 11.39 0.91
N TYR A 55 4.89 10.16 0.64
CA TYR A 55 5.02 9.13 1.66
C TYR A 55 6.06 9.44 2.73
N ALA A 56 7.10 10.20 2.41
CA ALA A 56 8.11 10.61 3.38
C ALA A 56 7.50 11.53 4.45
N TRP A 57 6.59 12.42 4.05
CA TRP A 57 5.87 13.29 5.00
C TRP A 57 4.80 12.56 5.81
N ALA A 58 4.24 11.47 5.27
CA ALA A 58 3.19 10.69 5.92
C ALA A 58 3.73 9.59 6.86
N GLN A 59 5.02 9.31 6.80
CA GLN A 59 5.66 8.25 7.57
C GLN A 59 5.57 8.51 9.07
N GLN A 60 5.01 7.54 9.81
CA GLN A 60 4.93 7.63 11.27
C GLN A 60 6.01 6.82 11.97
N VAL A 61 6.48 5.72 11.35
CA VAL A 61 7.49 4.84 11.95
C VAL A 61 8.64 4.64 10.98
N PRO A 62 9.89 4.99 11.35
CA PRO A 62 11.04 4.74 10.48
C PRO A 62 11.37 3.24 10.41
N PRO A 63 11.84 2.72 9.25
CA PRO A 63 12.33 1.34 9.12
C PRO A 63 13.41 0.98 10.13
N GLY A 64 14.23 1.95 10.54
CA GLY A 64 15.31 1.78 11.53
C GLY A 64 14.87 1.92 12.99
N ASP A 65 13.57 1.96 13.29
CA ASP A 65 13.10 2.05 14.68
C ASP A 65 13.55 0.81 15.49
N LYS A 66 14.37 1.05 16.52
CA LYS A 66 14.99 0.00 17.36
C LYS A 66 13.97 -0.87 18.10
N ARG A 67 12.71 -0.43 18.21
CA ARG A 67 11.62 -1.17 18.89
C ARG A 67 11.04 -2.28 18.02
N ILE A 68 11.31 -2.28 16.72
CA ILE A 68 10.79 -3.27 15.75
C ILE A 68 11.93 -3.96 14.99
N LYS A 69 11.59 -5.07 14.35
CA LYS A 69 12.39 -5.76 13.35
C LYS A 69 11.57 -5.83 12.08
N VAL A 70 12.19 -5.49 10.97
CA VAL A 70 11.55 -5.47 9.65
C VAL A 70 12.37 -6.29 8.66
N GLY A 71 11.72 -6.83 7.64
CA GLY A 71 12.36 -7.60 6.58
C GLY A 71 11.36 -8.00 5.51
N TYR A 72 11.82 -8.73 4.51
CA TYR A 72 10.94 -9.32 3.50
C TYR A 72 10.94 -10.84 3.61
N GLU A 73 9.79 -11.43 3.36
CA GLU A 73 9.58 -12.87 3.35
C GLU A 73 8.94 -13.25 2.02
N VAL A 74 9.26 -14.43 1.51
CA VAL A 74 8.62 -14.99 0.30
C VAL A 74 7.78 -16.18 0.71
N VAL A 75 6.48 -16.07 0.50
CA VAL A 75 5.51 -17.13 0.81
C VAL A 75 5.19 -17.90 -0.47
N GLN A 76 5.27 -19.23 -0.38
CA GLN A 76 4.88 -20.10 -1.49
C GLN A 76 3.37 -20.08 -1.68
N SER A 77 2.93 -19.93 -2.93
CA SER A 77 1.53 -19.86 -3.31
C SER A 77 1.29 -20.71 -4.57
N PRO A 78 1.29 -22.05 -4.44
CA PRO A 78 1.17 -22.95 -5.59
C PRO A 78 -0.18 -22.85 -6.31
N ALA A 79 -1.25 -22.46 -5.60
CA ALA A 79 -2.57 -22.21 -6.18
C ALA A 79 -2.72 -20.79 -6.76
N GLY A 80 -1.79 -19.89 -6.43
CA GLY A 80 -1.77 -18.51 -6.91
C GLY A 80 -0.74 -18.29 -8.01
N ASN A 81 0.00 -17.18 -7.94
CA ASN A 81 1.02 -16.83 -8.93
C ASN A 81 2.41 -17.42 -8.60
N GLY A 82 2.45 -18.59 -7.97
CA GLY A 82 3.66 -19.30 -7.58
C GLY A 82 4.22 -18.86 -6.23
N SER A 83 4.43 -17.56 -6.02
CA SER A 83 4.84 -17.02 -4.73
C SER A 83 4.46 -15.55 -4.56
N ILE A 84 4.42 -15.10 -3.30
CA ILE A 84 4.17 -13.71 -2.94
C ILE A 84 5.22 -13.21 -1.95
N LYS A 85 5.90 -12.11 -2.30
CA LYS A 85 6.84 -11.43 -1.42
C LYS A 85 6.05 -10.48 -0.52
N GLY A 86 6.38 -10.41 0.76
CA GLY A 86 5.73 -9.51 1.70
C GLY A 86 6.69 -8.85 2.66
N TYR A 87 6.37 -7.62 3.05
CA TYR A 87 7.08 -6.89 4.09
C TYR A 87 6.60 -7.34 5.47
N LEU A 88 7.49 -7.93 6.26
CA LEU A 88 7.21 -8.40 7.61
C LEU A 88 7.75 -7.39 8.62
N ALA A 89 6.90 -6.90 9.51
CA ALA A 89 7.25 -6.05 10.64
C ALA A 89 6.77 -6.68 11.95
N ARG A 90 7.62 -6.68 12.98
CA ARG A 90 7.29 -7.23 14.30
C ARG A 90 8.05 -6.53 15.42
N PRO A 91 7.59 -6.58 16.68
CA PRO A 91 8.37 -6.13 17.83
C PRO A 91 9.77 -6.77 17.86
N ALA A 92 10.78 -5.96 18.23
CA ALA A 92 12.16 -6.43 18.37
C ALA A 92 12.31 -7.49 19.48
N LYS A 93 11.45 -7.41 20.50
CA LYS A 93 11.33 -8.32 21.64
C LYS A 93 9.87 -8.72 21.83
N GLY A 94 9.62 -9.96 22.24
CA GLY A 94 8.28 -10.46 22.53
C GLY A 94 8.21 -11.98 22.54
N LYS A 95 7.12 -12.53 23.10
CA LYS A 95 6.72 -13.93 22.96
C LYS A 95 5.90 -14.10 21.67
N LYS A 96 5.11 -15.18 21.56
CA LYS A 96 4.10 -15.33 20.51
C LYS A 96 3.13 -14.15 20.52
N LEU A 97 2.82 -13.59 19.36
CA LEU A 97 1.91 -12.43 19.21
C LEU A 97 0.76 -12.73 18.25
N PRO A 98 -0.39 -12.04 18.35
CA PRO A 98 -1.37 -12.03 17.27
C PRO A 98 -0.77 -11.42 16.01
N VAL A 99 -1.27 -11.87 14.86
CA VAL A 99 -0.73 -11.49 13.55
C VAL A 99 -1.76 -10.70 12.75
N VAL A 100 -1.29 -9.77 11.92
CA VAL A 100 -2.15 -8.94 11.07
C VAL A 100 -1.64 -8.96 9.63
N LEU A 101 -2.50 -9.33 8.70
CA LEU A 101 -2.23 -9.17 7.27
C LEU A 101 -2.62 -7.74 6.85
N VAL A 102 -1.70 -7.01 6.22
CA VAL A 102 -1.93 -5.64 5.74
C VAL A 102 -2.01 -5.67 4.22
N ILE A 103 -3.17 -5.36 3.66
CA ILE A 103 -3.42 -5.52 2.23
C ILE A 103 -3.46 -4.16 1.55
N HIS A 104 -2.59 -3.97 0.57
CA HIS A 104 -2.42 -2.71 -0.13
C HIS A 104 -3.58 -2.35 -1.07
N GLU A 105 -3.58 -1.11 -1.54
CA GLU A 105 -4.46 -0.60 -2.59
C GLU A 105 -4.09 -1.18 -3.97
N ASN A 106 -4.74 -0.76 -5.06
CA ASN A 106 -4.37 -1.18 -6.42
C ASN A 106 -3.01 -0.62 -6.92
N ARG A 107 -2.12 -0.22 -6.01
CA ARG A 107 -0.78 0.32 -6.30
C ARG A 107 0.34 -0.68 -6.00
N GLY A 108 0.07 -1.75 -5.24
CA GLY A 108 1.11 -2.66 -4.73
C GLY A 108 1.66 -2.24 -3.37
N LEU A 109 2.71 -2.91 -2.92
CA LEU A 109 3.39 -2.66 -1.64
C LEU A 109 4.18 -1.33 -1.66
N ASN A 110 3.48 -0.21 -1.55
CA ASN A 110 4.08 1.12 -1.47
C ASN A 110 4.63 1.42 -0.05
N PRO A 111 5.44 2.49 0.12
CA PRO A 111 6.05 2.82 1.41
C PRO A 111 5.04 3.12 2.54
N TYR A 112 3.83 3.58 2.20
CA TYR A 112 2.76 3.80 3.18
C TYR A 112 2.26 2.49 3.77
N ILE A 113 2.07 1.45 2.95
CA ILE A 113 1.64 0.13 3.43
C ILE A 113 2.70 -0.51 4.32
N GLU A 114 3.98 -0.37 3.97
CA GLU A 114 5.07 -0.78 4.87
C GLU A 114 5.03 -0.01 6.20
N ASP A 115 4.70 1.29 6.17
CA ASP A 115 4.53 2.10 7.40
C ASP A 115 3.39 1.59 8.28
N VAL A 116 2.25 1.25 7.69
CA VAL A 116 1.13 0.64 8.42
C VAL A 116 1.57 -0.66 9.10
N ALA A 117 2.33 -1.52 8.43
CA ALA A 117 2.88 -2.73 9.03
C ALA A 117 3.80 -2.40 10.24
N ARG A 118 4.66 -1.38 10.12
CA ARG A 118 5.51 -0.92 11.24
C ARG A 118 4.71 -0.34 12.40
N ARG A 119 3.64 0.40 12.13
CA ARG A 119 2.71 0.94 13.16
C ARG A 119 2.04 -0.19 13.94
N LEU A 120 1.59 -1.24 13.26
CA LEU A 120 1.04 -2.44 13.88
C LEU A 120 2.09 -3.19 14.71
N ALA A 121 3.34 -3.24 14.25
CA ALA A 121 4.44 -3.79 15.02
C ALA A 121 4.68 -3.02 16.33
N LEU A 122 4.62 -1.68 16.33
CA LEU A 122 4.65 -0.91 17.58
C LEU A 122 3.43 -1.20 18.48
N GLY A 123 2.28 -1.45 17.86
CA GLY A 123 1.04 -1.90 18.52
C GLY A 123 1.07 -3.35 19.04
N LYS A 124 2.21 -4.02 19.05
CA LYS A 124 2.42 -5.40 19.55
C LYS A 124 1.76 -6.50 18.69
N PHE A 125 1.68 -6.29 17.38
CA PHE A 125 1.31 -7.32 16.41
C PHE A 125 2.51 -7.75 15.56
N ILE A 126 2.48 -8.96 15.00
CA ILE A 126 3.33 -9.30 13.86
C ILE A 126 2.54 -8.99 12.60
N ALA A 127 2.98 -7.98 11.84
CA ALA A 127 2.30 -7.54 10.63
C ALA A 127 3.05 -8.03 9.39
N CYS A 128 2.34 -8.60 8.43
CA CYS A 128 2.89 -8.88 7.09
C CYS A 128 2.06 -8.13 6.05
N ALA A 129 2.74 -7.42 5.16
CA ALA A 129 2.15 -6.75 4.02
C ALA A 129 2.60 -7.41 2.71
N PRO A 130 1.85 -8.39 2.16
CA PRO A 130 2.19 -9.04 0.90
C PRO A 130 2.04 -8.06 -0.28
N ASP A 131 2.95 -8.15 -1.25
CA ASP A 131 2.90 -7.41 -2.50
C ASP A 131 2.20 -8.25 -3.58
N GLY A 132 0.93 -7.96 -3.82
CA GLY A 132 0.13 -8.55 -4.90
C GLY A 132 0.69 -8.30 -6.30
N LEU A 133 1.68 -7.41 -6.45
CA LEU A 133 2.41 -7.22 -7.72
C LEU A 133 3.62 -8.14 -7.88
N THR A 134 3.92 -9.02 -6.91
CA THR A 134 5.12 -9.88 -6.92
C THR A 134 5.33 -10.60 -8.25
N SER A 135 4.27 -11.17 -8.82
CA SER A 135 4.32 -11.95 -10.07
C SER A 135 4.61 -11.13 -11.33
N VAL A 136 4.47 -9.81 -11.25
CA VAL A 136 4.73 -8.87 -12.35
C VAL A 136 5.89 -7.91 -12.01
N GLY A 137 6.74 -8.28 -11.04
CA GLY A 137 7.96 -7.55 -10.68
C GLY A 137 7.89 -6.73 -9.38
N GLY A 138 6.75 -6.72 -8.69
CA GLY A 138 6.54 -5.98 -7.44
C GLY A 138 6.27 -4.48 -7.63
N TYR A 139 6.13 -3.76 -6.52
CA TYR A 139 5.93 -2.31 -6.55
C TYR A 139 7.08 -1.58 -7.26
N PRO A 140 6.82 -0.85 -8.36
CA PRO A 140 7.87 -0.25 -9.20
C PRO A 140 8.38 1.10 -8.68
N GLY A 141 8.14 1.42 -7.41
CA GLY A 141 8.54 2.69 -6.77
C GLY A 141 7.69 3.90 -7.13
N ARG A 142 6.66 3.73 -7.98
CA ARG A 142 5.73 4.80 -8.40
C ARG A 142 4.31 4.27 -8.54
N ASP A 143 3.35 4.98 -7.95
CA ASP A 143 1.95 4.56 -7.92
C ASP A 143 1.31 4.43 -9.30
N GLU A 144 1.58 5.36 -10.22
CA GLU A 144 1.08 5.29 -11.60
C GLU A 144 1.50 3.97 -12.29
N LYS A 145 2.76 3.57 -12.09
CA LYS A 145 3.29 2.31 -12.65
C LYS A 145 2.74 1.10 -11.90
N GLY A 146 2.57 1.21 -10.58
CA GLY A 146 1.94 0.16 -9.76
C GLY A 146 0.50 -0.10 -10.21
N ALA A 147 -0.28 0.96 -10.47
CA ALA A 147 -1.64 0.85 -10.99
C ALA A 147 -1.70 0.25 -12.40
N ALA A 148 -0.70 0.53 -13.24
CA ALA A 148 -0.60 -0.11 -14.55
C ALA A 148 -0.29 -1.61 -14.43
N ALA A 149 0.72 -1.97 -13.62
CA ALA A 149 1.08 -3.37 -13.35
C ALA A 149 -0.05 -4.16 -12.69
N PHE A 150 -0.81 -3.53 -11.79
CA PHE A 150 -1.94 -4.16 -11.12
C PHE A 150 -3.00 -4.68 -12.10
N ARG A 151 -3.19 -3.99 -13.25
CA ARG A 151 -4.13 -4.40 -14.30
C ARG A 151 -3.66 -5.63 -15.09
N THR A 152 -2.39 -5.99 -15.00
CA THR A 152 -1.81 -7.13 -15.73
C THR A 152 -1.69 -8.39 -14.88
N VAL A 153 -1.90 -8.30 -13.56
CA VAL A 153 -1.85 -9.44 -12.64
C VAL A 153 -3.09 -10.31 -12.82
N ASP A 154 -2.91 -11.64 -12.78
CA ASP A 154 -4.04 -12.56 -12.65
C ASP A 154 -4.70 -12.40 -11.27
N GLY A 155 -5.84 -11.72 -11.24
CA GLY A 155 -6.55 -11.38 -10.00
C GLY A 155 -7.08 -12.59 -9.22
N LYS A 156 -7.44 -13.68 -9.89
CA LYS A 156 -7.89 -14.90 -9.21
C LYS A 156 -6.72 -15.57 -8.50
N LYS A 157 -5.59 -15.68 -9.19
CA LYS A 157 -4.35 -16.19 -8.58
C LYS A 157 -3.82 -15.29 -7.48
N MET A 158 -3.93 -13.97 -7.63
CA MET A 158 -3.56 -13.01 -6.60
C MET A 158 -4.41 -13.18 -5.33
N THR A 159 -5.70 -13.53 -5.47
CA THR A 159 -6.54 -13.87 -4.32
C THR A 159 -5.98 -15.08 -3.56
N GLU A 160 -5.57 -16.13 -4.27
CA GLU A 160 -4.92 -17.30 -3.65
C GLU A 160 -3.56 -16.95 -3.02
N ASP A 161 -2.82 -16.00 -3.59
CA ASP A 161 -1.58 -15.49 -2.99
C ASP A 161 -1.83 -14.86 -1.61
N PHE A 162 -2.86 -14.02 -1.48
CA PHE A 162 -3.23 -13.45 -0.19
C PHE A 162 -3.75 -14.51 0.81
N VAL A 163 -4.48 -15.53 0.34
CA VAL A 163 -4.89 -16.67 1.18
C VAL A 163 -3.67 -17.47 1.67
N ALA A 164 -2.70 -17.73 0.80
CA ALA A 164 -1.46 -18.41 1.16
C ALA A 164 -0.67 -17.58 2.20
N ALA A 165 -0.53 -16.27 1.98
CA ALA A 165 0.11 -15.37 2.93
C ALA A 165 -0.60 -15.32 4.29
N ALA A 166 -1.94 -15.27 4.31
CA ALA A 166 -2.75 -15.32 5.52
C ALA A 166 -2.51 -16.61 6.32
N LYS A 167 -2.57 -17.77 5.65
CA LYS A 167 -2.35 -19.09 6.26
C LYS A 167 -0.92 -19.23 6.80
N TRP A 168 0.07 -18.85 6.00
CA TRP A 168 1.47 -18.84 6.40
C TRP A 168 1.69 -17.96 7.64
N LEU A 169 1.16 -16.73 7.61
CA LEU A 169 1.33 -15.76 8.70
C LEU A 169 0.71 -16.28 10.00
N LYS A 170 -0.51 -16.84 9.93
CA LYS A 170 -1.20 -17.46 11.06
C LYS A 170 -0.41 -18.63 11.66
N ALA A 171 0.23 -19.45 10.82
CA ALA A 171 0.95 -20.65 11.20
C ALA A 171 2.40 -20.43 11.67
N ARG A 172 2.91 -19.19 11.63
CA ARG A 172 4.29 -18.90 12.05
C ARG A 172 4.55 -19.35 13.49
N ARG A 173 5.79 -19.76 13.78
CA ARG A 173 6.21 -20.19 15.12
C ARG A 173 6.03 -19.13 16.22
N ASP A 174 6.12 -17.86 15.85
CA ASP A 174 5.97 -16.68 16.72
C ASP A 174 4.55 -16.10 16.68
N SER A 175 3.60 -16.76 16.01
CA SER A 175 2.17 -16.45 16.02
C SER A 175 1.47 -17.11 17.21
N THR A 176 0.47 -16.43 17.77
CA THR A 176 -0.51 -17.02 18.71
C THR A 176 -1.58 -17.87 18.02
N GLY A 177 -1.57 -17.93 16.69
CA GLY A 177 -2.62 -18.54 15.88
C GLY A 177 -3.83 -17.62 15.63
N LYS A 178 -3.87 -16.43 16.24
CA LYS A 178 -4.90 -15.41 15.98
C LYS A 178 -4.47 -14.52 14.83
N LEU A 179 -5.27 -14.48 13.77
CA LEU A 179 -5.05 -13.68 12.57
C LEU A 179 -6.15 -12.61 12.46
N GLY A 180 -5.74 -11.36 12.27
CA GLY A 180 -6.58 -10.28 11.76
C GLY A 180 -6.11 -9.84 10.38
N ALA A 181 -6.93 -9.05 9.68
CA ALA A 181 -6.54 -8.42 8.42
C ALA A 181 -7.07 -6.98 8.36
N VAL A 182 -6.29 -6.10 7.76
CA VAL A 182 -6.68 -4.73 7.44
C VAL A 182 -6.33 -4.47 5.98
N GLY A 183 -7.16 -3.70 5.27
CA GLY A 183 -7.00 -3.50 3.85
C GLY A 183 -7.48 -2.14 3.39
N PHE A 184 -6.86 -1.64 2.32
CA PHE A 184 -7.12 -0.31 1.76
C PHE A 184 -7.57 -0.45 0.30
N CYS A 185 -8.67 0.22 -0.10
CA CYS A 185 -9.22 0.11 -1.45
C CYS A 185 -9.45 -1.36 -1.87
N PHE A 186 -8.74 -1.86 -2.89
CA PHE A 186 -8.68 -3.28 -3.26
C PHE A 186 -8.48 -4.19 -2.04
N GLY A 187 -7.59 -3.82 -1.14
CA GLY A 187 -7.31 -4.58 0.07
C GLY A 187 -8.52 -4.72 0.99
N GLY A 188 -9.41 -3.73 1.04
CA GLY A 188 -10.67 -3.84 1.80
C GLY A 188 -11.59 -4.92 1.22
N GLY A 189 -11.70 -4.97 -0.12
CA GLY A 189 -12.39 -6.07 -0.80
C GLY A 189 -11.75 -7.43 -0.51
N MET A 190 -10.41 -7.49 -0.47
CA MET A 190 -9.68 -8.71 -0.18
C MET A 190 -9.82 -9.17 1.28
N VAL A 191 -9.96 -8.26 2.25
CA VAL A 191 -10.31 -8.61 3.63
C VAL A 191 -11.65 -9.34 3.67
N ASN A 192 -12.66 -8.86 2.94
CA ASN A 192 -13.96 -9.55 2.85
C ASN A 192 -13.85 -10.93 2.21
N GLN A 193 -13.05 -11.07 1.15
CA GLN A 193 -12.78 -12.37 0.53
C GLN A 193 -12.10 -13.34 1.49
N LEU A 194 -11.11 -12.89 2.26
CA LEU A 194 -10.42 -13.72 3.26
C LEU A 194 -11.36 -14.20 4.38
N ALA A 195 -12.37 -13.41 4.74
CA ALA A 195 -13.30 -13.74 5.82
C ALA A 195 -14.17 -14.98 5.53
N VAL A 196 -14.30 -15.37 4.26
CA VAL A 196 -15.14 -16.51 3.81
C VAL A 196 -14.32 -17.71 3.31
N ARG A 197 -13.02 -17.78 3.64
CA ARG A 197 -12.06 -18.77 3.11
C ARG A 197 -11.44 -19.68 4.19
#